data_AF-A0A535Q130-F1
#
_entry.id   AF-A0A535Q130-F1
#
_cell.length_a   1.000
_cell.length_b   1.000
_cell.length_c   1.000
_cell.angle_alpha   90.00
_cell.angle_beta   90.00
_cell.angle_gamma   90.00
#
_symmetry.space_group_name_H-M   'P 1'
#
loop_
_entity.id
_entity.type
_entity.pdbx_description
1 polymer ?
#
loop_
_entity_poly.entity_id
_entity_poly.type
_entity_poly.pdbx_seq_one_letter_code
_entity_poly.pdbx_strand_id
1 'polypeptide(L)'
;MILLAGFMALAVIGWVRIPQRRRVIAAWAGGLTLAGSIYLAIFWNGTGSLAQPARAIRSAVAPAARDSLSDLYRTQENANLEFNIRRGGPFGAGFGIPIDYALPITDLTKTAPSLAFVPHNGILYLWMRLGSLGILVFWFLIGAAVIAACKLVRSPDRELALFGGLALCAVIAYVLEGYYDLGLSWFRVAVFMGCILGALEAIGRRQPALDRGAGGGRT
;
A
#
# COMPACT_ATOMS: atom_id res chain seq x y z
N MET A 1 7.36 6.52 0.99
CA MET A 1 5.91 6.85 1.03
C MET A 1 5.08 5.81 1.79
N ILE A 2 5.22 4.50 1.53
CA ILE A 2 4.41 3.45 2.17
C ILE A 2 4.50 3.46 3.71
N LEU A 3 5.73 3.45 4.26
CA LEU A 3 5.93 3.50 5.72
C LEU A 3 5.32 4.75 6.37
N LEU A 4 5.46 5.91 5.71
CA LEU A 4 4.88 7.16 6.18
C LEU A 4 3.35 7.06 6.26
N ALA A 5 2.71 6.51 5.22
CA ALA A 5 1.26 6.31 5.23
C ALA A 5 0.80 5.36 6.35
N GLY A 6 1.53 4.27 6.59
CA GLY A 6 1.28 3.36 7.71
C GLY A 6 1.40 4.05 9.07
N PHE A 7 2.48 4.82 9.30
CA PHE A 7 2.65 5.58 10.53
C PHE A 7 1.57 6.66 10.73
N MET A 8 1.16 7.35 9.65
CA MET A 8 0.06 8.30 9.70
C MET A 8 -1.25 7.60 10.08
N ALA A 9 -1.55 6.44 9.49
CA ALA A 9 -2.74 5.67 9.84
C ALA A 9 -2.73 5.26 11.32
N LEU A 10 -1.60 4.73 11.82
CA LEU A 10 -1.43 4.42 13.25
C LEU A 10 -1.57 5.64 14.15
N ALA A 11 -0.99 6.78 13.76
CA ALA A 11 -1.09 8.03 14.53
C ALA A 11 -2.53 8.52 14.61
N VAL A 12 -3.27 8.50 13.49
CA VAL A 12 -4.70 8.87 13.44
C VAL A 12 -5.54 7.92 14.30
N ILE A 13 -5.33 6.60 14.17
CA ILE A 13 -6.02 5.60 15.00
C ILE A 13 -5.73 5.86 16.48
N GLY A 14 -4.46 5.98 16.86
CA GLY A 14 -4.07 6.25 18.24
C GLY A 14 -4.65 7.55 18.79
N TRP A 15 -4.68 8.60 17.98
CA TRP A 15 -5.24 9.91 18.32
C TRP A 15 -6.74 9.85 18.62
N VAL A 16 -7.48 9.08 17.83
CA VAL A 16 -8.93 8.90 17.99
C VAL A 16 -9.24 7.94 19.16
N ARG A 17 -8.50 6.84 19.27
CA ARG A 17 -8.82 5.75 20.22
C ARG A 17 -8.26 5.97 21.62
N ILE A 18 -7.19 6.74 21.77
CA ILE A 18 -6.50 6.93 23.04
C ILE A 18 -6.38 8.43 23.36
N PRO A 19 -7.50 9.13 23.64
CA PRO A 19 -7.50 10.58 23.85
C PRO A 19 -6.60 11.01 25.01
N GLN A 20 -6.45 10.17 26.04
CA GLN A 20 -5.58 10.42 27.19
C GLN A 20 -4.09 10.50 26.81
N ARG A 21 -3.68 9.88 25.69
CA ARG A 21 -2.29 9.86 25.21
C ARG A 21 -2.02 10.82 24.06
N ARG A 22 -2.96 11.69 23.67
CA ARG A 22 -2.78 12.64 22.57
C ARG A 22 -1.54 13.52 22.71
N ARG A 23 -1.26 14.02 23.93
CA ARG A 23 -0.05 14.80 24.20
C ARG A 23 1.22 14.00 23.94
N VAL A 24 1.22 12.72 24.33
CA VAL A 24 2.34 11.80 24.09
C VAL A 24 2.50 11.55 22.59
N ILE A 25 1.40 11.26 21.88
CA ILE A 25 1.41 11.07 20.41
C ILE A 25 1.94 12.32 19.70
N ALA A 26 1.46 13.50 20.07
CA ALA A 26 1.93 14.78 19.51
C ALA A 26 3.42 15.02 19.81
N ALA A 27 3.86 14.75 21.04
CA ALA A 27 5.26 14.90 21.43
C ALA A 27 6.17 13.95 20.62
N TRP A 28 5.77 12.69 20.42
CA TRP A 28 6.50 11.76 19.58
C TRP A 28 6.50 12.18 18.11
N ALA A 29 5.35 12.60 17.57
CA ALA A 29 5.27 13.07 16.19
C ALA A 29 6.17 14.30 15.97
N GLY A 30 6.13 15.28 16.87
CA GLY A 30 7.00 16.45 16.83
C GLY A 30 8.48 16.10 16.98
N GLY A 31 8.83 15.24 17.95
CA GLY A 31 10.20 14.78 18.17
C GLY A 31 10.77 14.01 16.99
N LEU A 32 9.99 13.09 16.40
CA LEU A 32 10.38 12.34 15.19
C LEU A 32 10.53 13.26 13.98
N THR A 33 9.67 14.27 13.86
CA THR A 33 9.76 15.26 12.77
C THR A 33 11.05 16.07 12.92
N LEU A 34 11.33 16.61 14.11
CA LEU A 34 12.55 17.36 14.38
C LEU A 34 13.81 16.52 14.17
N ALA A 35 13.84 15.31 14.75
CA ALA A 35 14.96 14.39 14.59
C ALA A 35 15.16 13.99 13.11
N GLY A 36 14.06 13.74 12.38
CA GLY A 36 14.07 13.46 10.96
C GLY A 36 14.61 14.63 10.14
N SER A 37 14.22 15.87 10.44
CA SER A 37 14.74 17.08 9.79
C SER A 37 16.24 17.26 10.04
N ILE A 38 16.70 17.09 11.28
CA ILE A 38 18.12 17.17 11.62
C ILE A 38 18.91 16.08 10.89
N TYR A 39 18.42 14.84 10.93
CA TYR A 39 19.01 13.72 10.22
C TYR A 39 19.11 13.98 8.71
N LEU A 40 18.05 14.47 8.08
CA LEU A 40 18.05 14.82 6.67
C LEU A 40 19.06 15.94 6.37
N ALA A 41 19.15 16.97 7.19
CA ALA A 41 20.12 18.05 7.01
C ALA A 41 21.58 17.53 7.06
N ILE A 42 21.88 16.62 7.98
CA ILE A 42 23.22 16.03 8.13
C ILE A 42 23.56 15.10 6.94
N PHE A 43 22.61 14.25 6.53
CA PHE A 43 22.86 13.18 5.56
C PHE A 43 22.40 13.49 4.13
N TRP A 44 21.91 14.71 3.85
CA TRP A 44 21.32 15.08 2.55
C TRP A 44 22.20 14.73 1.35
N ASN A 45 23.52 14.95 1.49
CA ASN A 45 24.51 14.69 0.45
C ASN A 45 25.39 13.47 0.75
N GLY A 46 25.07 12.69 1.77
CA GLY A 46 25.86 11.53 2.19
C GLY A 46 25.73 10.33 1.25
N THR A 47 26.83 9.59 1.06
CA THR A 47 26.90 8.38 0.22
C THR A 47 27.00 7.07 1.02
N GLY A 48 27.34 7.14 2.30
CA GLY A 48 27.42 5.97 3.19
C GLY A 48 26.08 5.27 3.45
N SER A 49 26.13 4.09 4.09
CA SER A 49 24.96 3.27 4.41
C SER A 49 23.93 4.01 5.28
N LEU A 50 24.41 4.79 6.25
CA LEU A 50 23.55 5.62 7.11
C LEU A 50 22.83 6.73 6.36
N ALA A 51 23.28 7.12 5.16
CA ALA A 51 22.61 8.13 4.35
C ALA A 51 21.60 7.53 3.35
N GLN A 52 21.42 6.20 3.30
CA GLN A 52 20.46 5.56 2.39
C GLN A 52 19.02 6.09 2.56
N PRO A 53 18.47 6.21 3.78
CA PRO A 53 17.13 6.79 3.96
C PRO A 53 17.04 8.24 3.46
N ALA A 54 18.05 9.06 3.75
CA ALA A 54 18.10 10.44 3.27
C ALA A 54 18.16 10.50 1.74
N ARG A 55 18.94 9.63 1.08
CA ARG A 55 18.99 9.52 -0.38
C ARG A 55 17.65 9.10 -0.98
N ALA A 56 16.94 8.16 -0.36
CA ALA A 56 15.63 7.72 -0.83
C ALA A 56 14.56 8.83 -0.74
N ILE A 57 14.66 9.71 0.26
CA ILE A 57 13.80 10.90 0.36
C ILE A 57 14.22 11.95 -0.67
N ARG A 58 15.52 12.21 -0.80
CA ARG A 58 16.05 13.17 -1.78
C ARG A 58 15.73 12.78 -3.21
N SER A 59 15.82 11.50 -3.58
CA SER A 59 15.54 11.04 -4.94
C SER A 59 14.10 11.36 -5.38
N ALA A 60 13.17 11.52 -4.44
CA ALA A 60 11.79 11.91 -4.75
C ALA A 60 11.63 13.42 -5.07
N VAL A 61 12.57 14.28 -4.66
CA VAL A 61 12.47 15.75 -4.84
C VAL A 61 13.59 16.36 -5.68
N ALA A 62 14.75 15.71 -5.73
CA ALA A 62 15.92 16.07 -6.52
C ALA A 62 16.56 14.77 -7.07
N PRO A 63 15.88 14.09 -8.02
CA PRO A 63 16.35 12.84 -8.59
C PRO A 63 17.70 13.01 -9.31
N ALA A 64 18.59 12.03 -9.16
CA ALA A 64 19.77 11.95 -10.01
C ALA A 64 19.35 11.54 -11.45
N ALA A 65 20.24 11.72 -12.44
CA ALA A 65 19.95 11.40 -13.83
C ALA A 65 19.45 9.95 -14.05
N ARG A 66 19.99 8.99 -13.27
CA ARG A 66 19.50 7.61 -13.27
C ARG A 66 18.05 7.51 -12.77
N ASP A 67 17.75 8.17 -11.66
CA ASP A 67 16.43 8.12 -11.02
C ASP A 67 15.38 8.78 -11.92
N SER A 68 15.73 9.90 -12.57
CA SER A 68 14.84 10.57 -13.53
C SER A 68 14.52 9.72 -14.76
N LEU A 69 15.47 8.90 -15.24
CA LEU A 69 15.20 7.95 -16.33
C LEU A 69 14.27 6.83 -15.87
N SER A 70 14.41 6.37 -14.62
CA SER A 70 13.52 5.37 -14.04
C SER A 70 12.10 5.91 -13.86
N ASP A 71 11.96 7.17 -13.44
CA ASP A 71 10.66 7.84 -13.29
C ASP A 71 10.00 8.07 -14.66
N LEU A 72 10.78 8.50 -15.66
CA LEU A 72 10.30 8.66 -17.04
C LEU A 72 9.73 7.35 -17.60
N TYR A 73 10.42 6.23 -17.40
CA TYR A 73 9.92 4.92 -17.82
C TYR A 73 8.55 4.61 -17.19
N ARG A 74 8.37 4.85 -15.88
CA ARG A 74 7.08 4.61 -15.21
C ARG A 74 5.97 5.51 -15.75
N THR A 75 6.27 6.77 -16.08
CA THR A 75 5.30 7.67 -16.72
C THR A 75 4.90 7.17 -18.11
N GLN A 76 5.87 6.77 -18.94
CA GLN A 76 5.63 6.21 -20.28
C GLN A 76 4.84 4.89 -20.22
N GLU A 77 5.17 4.03 -19.26
CA GLU A 77 4.47 2.78 -19.00
C GLU A 77 3.01 3.04 -18.60
N ASN A 78 2.75 3.96 -17.66
CA ASN A 78 1.38 4.31 -17.28
C ASN A 78 0.54 4.82 -18.46
N ALA A 79 1.12 5.62 -19.36
CA ALA A 79 0.44 6.08 -20.57
C ALA A 79 0.07 4.92 -21.50
N ASN A 80 0.98 3.95 -21.67
CA ASN A 80 0.71 2.72 -22.42
C ASN A 80 -0.39 1.87 -21.76
N LEU A 81 -0.38 1.72 -20.44
CA LEU A 81 -1.44 1.00 -19.71
C LEU A 81 -2.80 1.67 -19.91
N GLU A 82 -2.86 3.00 -19.85
CA GLU A 82 -4.10 3.74 -20.12
C GLU A 82 -4.60 3.51 -21.55
N PHE A 83 -3.71 3.54 -22.54
CA PHE A 83 -4.04 3.21 -23.92
C PHE A 83 -4.63 1.79 -24.04
N ASN A 84 -4.01 0.81 -23.37
CA ASN A 84 -4.49 -0.58 -23.37
C ASN A 84 -5.83 -0.73 -22.65
N ILE A 85 -6.06 -0.03 -21.52
CA ILE A 85 -7.34 -0.03 -20.81
C ILE A 85 -8.46 0.47 -21.73
N ARG A 86 -8.22 1.58 -22.45
CA ARG A 86 -9.19 2.14 -23.40
C ARG A 86 -9.50 1.15 -24.54
N ARG A 87 -8.49 0.43 -25.02
CA ARG A 87 -8.62 -0.57 -26.10
C ARG A 87 -9.34 -1.85 -25.65
N GLY A 88 -9.06 -2.34 -24.44
CA GLY A 88 -9.65 -3.56 -23.88
C GLY A 88 -11.11 -3.42 -23.42
N GLY A 89 -11.57 -2.19 -23.20
CA GLY A 89 -12.95 -1.93 -22.81
C GLY A 89 -13.32 -2.55 -21.45
N PRO A 90 -14.61 -2.86 -21.20
CA PRO A 90 -15.08 -3.27 -19.88
C PRO A 90 -14.58 -4.64 -19.41
N PHE A 91 -14.10 -5.50 -20.32
CA PHE A 91 -13.62 -6.85 -20.01
C PHE A 91 -12.10 -6.94 -19.86
N GLY A 92 -11.37 -5.91 -20.30
CA GLY A 92 -9.90 -5.90 -20.28
C GLY A 92 -9.29 -6.84 -21.33
N ALA A 93 -7.97 -6.94 -21.32
CA ALA A 93 -7.20 -7.70 -22.29
C ALA A 93 -6.95 -9.17 -21.90
N GLY A 94 -7.23 -9.56 -20.65
CA GLY A 94 -6.87 -10.87 -20.11
C GLY A 94 -5.37 -11.03 -19.83
N PHE A 95 -5.01 -12.09 -19.11
CA PHE A 95 -3.63 -12.41 -18.72
C PHE A 95 -2.89 -13.26 -19.76
N GLY A 96 -1.56 -13.33 -19.66
CA GLY A 96 -0.72 -14.19 -20.51
C GLY A 96 -0.31 -13.57 -21.85
N ILE A 97 -0.82 -12.39 -22.17
CA ILE A 97 -0.50 -11.65 -23.40
C ILE A 97 0.45 -10.50 -23.06
N PRO A 98 1.53 -10.24 -23.83
CA PRO A 98 2.38 -9.07 -23.61
C PRO A 98 1.58 -7.75 -23.63
N ILE A 99 2.08 -6.74 -22.91
CA ILE A 99 1.54 -5.39 -22.92
C ILE A 99 1.86 -4.75 -24.28
N ASP A 100 0.86 -4.11 -24.89
CA ASP A 100 1.04 -3.36 -26.13
C ASP A 100 1.66 -1.98 -25.83
N TYR A 101 2.98 -1.88 -25.93
CA TYR A 101 3.71 -0.62 -25.77
C TYR A 101 3.69 0.22 -27.06
N ALA A 102 2.49 0.63 -27.49
CA ALA A 102 2.28 1.40 -28.73
C ALA A 102 2.74 2.86 -28.65
N LEU A 103 2.83 3.44 -27.45
CA LEU A 103 3.32 4.80 -27.21
C LEU A 103 4.83 4.76 -26.87
N PRO A 104 5.58 5.85 -27.13
CA PRO A 104 7.01 5.90 -26.86
C PRO A 104 7.36 5.47 -25.43
N ILE A 105 8.30 4.51 -25.32
CA ILE A 105 8.82 4.01 -24.06
C ILE A 105 10.32 3.77 -24.16
N THR A 106 11.03 3.96 -23.06
CA THR A 106 12.44 3.60 -22.95
C THR A 106 12.58 2.07 -23.04
N ASP A 107 13.40 1.58 -23.99
CA ASP A 107 13.56 0.13 -24.19
C ASP A 107 14.36 -0.51 -23.05
N LEU A 108 13.67 -1.34 -22.26
CA LEU A 108 14.25 -2.14 -21.17
C LEU A 108 14.17 -3.65 -21.44
N THR A 109 13.85 -4.07 -22.68
CA THR A 109 13.56 -5.47 -23.02
C THR A 109 14.71 -6.42 -22.65
N LYS A 110 15.96 -5.95 -22.76
CA LYS A 110 17.16 -6.75 -22.43
C LYS A 110 17.45 -6.82 -20.93
N THR A 111 17.10 -5.79 -20.17
CA THR A 111 17.46 -5.66 -18.75
C THR A 111 16.33 -6.08 -17.82
N ALA A 112 15.08 -6.00 -18.26
CA ALA A 112 13.89 -6.28 -17.47
C ALA A 112 12.77 -6.88 -18.34
N PRO A 113 12.98 -8.08 -18.92
CA PRO A 113 12.03 -8.69 -19.86
C PRO A 113 10.65 -8.98 -19.23
N SER A 114 10.57 -9.15 -17.90
CA SER A 114 9.30 -9.33 -17.18
C SER A 114 8.36 -8.14 -17.30
N LEU A 115 8.89 -6.92 -17.54
CA LEU A 115 8.08 -5.72 -17.72
C LEU A 115 7.22 -5.78 -18.97
N ALA A 116 7.55 -6.63 -19.95
CA ALA A 116 6.68 -6.91 -21.10
C ALA A 116 5.32 -7.51 -20.68
N PHE A 117 5.21 -8.06 -19.47
CA PHE A 117 4.00 -8.72 -18.97
C PHE A 117 3.43 -8.09 -17.70
N VAL A 118 4.30 -7.61 -16.81
CA VAL A 118 3.96 -7.11 -15.48
C VAL A 118 4.57 -5.72 -15.30
N PRO A 119 3.76 -4.65 -15.35
CA PRO A 119 4.25 -3.27 -15.25
C PRO A 119 4.40 -2.87 -13.77
N HIS A 120 5.03 -1.73 -13.51
CA HIS A 120 5.21 -1.21 -12.16
C HIS A 120 3.89 -0.80 -11.51
N ASN A 121 2.92 -0.27 -12.26
CA ASN A 121 1.63 0.12 -11.68
C ASN A 121 0.65 -1.06 -11.71
N GLY A 122 0.66 -1.84 -10.64
CA GLY A 122 -0.22 -2.98 -10.42
C GLY A 122 -1.72 -2.64 -10.44
N ILE A 123 -2.11 -1.43 -10.06
CA ILE A 123 -3.53 -1.00 -10.08
C ILE A 123 -4.01 -0.81 -11.53
N LEU A 124 -3.23 -0.08 -12.33
CA LEU A 124 -3.51 0.06 -13.77
C LEU A 124 -3.40 -1.28 -14.49
N TYR A 125 -2.47 -2.13 -14.06
CA TYR A 125 -2.34 -3.50 -14.58
C TYR A 125 -3.60 -4.33 -14.35
N LEU A 126 -4.13 -4.36 -13.11
CA LEU A 126 -5.36 -5.08 -12.81
C LEU A 126 -6.53 -4.57 -13.65
N TRP A 127 -6.65 -3.25 -13.81
CA TRP A 127 -7.69 -2.68 -14.67
C TRP A 127 -7.48 -3.07 -16.14
N MET A 128 -6.27 -2.94 -16.67
CA MET A 128 -5.95 -3.33 -18.04
C MET A 128 -6.28 -4.81 -18.30
N ARG A 129 -5.99 -5.68 -17.34
CA ARG A 129 -6.17 -7.14 -17.48
C ARG A 129 -7.61 -7.57 -17.30
N LEU A 130 -8.31 -7.05 -16.29
CA LEU A 130 -9.64 -7.53 -15.89
C LEU A 130 -10.79 -6.58 -16.25
N GLY A 131 -10.47 -5.43 -16.85
CA GLY A 131 -11.44 -4.40 -17.22
C GLY A 131 -12.12 -3.75 -16.01
N SER A 132 -13.22 -3.04 -16.30
CA SER A 132 -13.99 -2.28 -15.32
C SER A 132 -14.58 -3.16 -14.22
N LEU A 133 -14.99 -4.39 -14.56
CA LEU A 133 -15.57 -5.32 -13.59
C LEU A 133 -14.52 -5.78 -12.58
N GLY A 134 -13.33 -6.17 -13.05
CA GLY A 134 -12.29 -6.64 -12.14
C GLY A 134 -11.74 -5.56 -11.23
N ILE A 135 -11.54 -4.34 -11.74
CA ILE A 135 -11.08 -3.23 -10.90
C ILE A 135 -12.14 -2.82 -9.87
N LEU A 136 -13.43 -2.93 -10.21
CA LEU A 136 -14.53 -2.70 -9.26
C LEU A 136 -14.52 -3.74 -8.13
N VAL A 137 -14.39 -5.02 -8.47
CA VAL A 137 -14.30 -6.11 -7.48
C VAL A 137 -13.08 -5.93 -6.58
N PHE A 138 -11.94 -5.53 -7.15
CA PHE A 138 -10.73 -5.21 -6.38
C PHE A 138 -11.00 -4.10 -5.36
N TRP A 139 -11.57 -2.96 -5.79
CA TRP A 139 -11.86 -1.86 -4.86
C TRP A 139 -12.92 -2.22 -3.83
N PHE A 140 -13.90 -3.06 -4.18
CA PHE A 140 -14.85 -3.58 -3.21
C PHE A 140 -14.17 -4.44 -2.13
N LEU A 141 -13.24 -5.32 -2.53
CA LEU A 141 -12.45 -6.13 -1.58
C LEU A 141 -11.60 -5.24 -0.65
N ILE A 142 -10.93 -4.23 -1.20
CA ILE A 142 -10.15 -3.26 -0.41
C ILE A 142 -11.06 -2.51 0.57
N GLY A 143 -12.21 -2.02 0.11
CA GLY A 143 -13.19 -1.34 0.95
C GLY A 143 -13.71 -2.23 2.08
N ALA A 144 -14.05 -3.49 1.78
CA ALA A 144 -14.48 -4.47 2.78
C ALA A 144 -13.40 -4.73 3.83
N ALA A 145 -12.13 -4.87 3.41
CA ALA A 145 -10.99 -5.05 4.30
C ALA A 145 -10.78 -3.85 5.24
N VAL A 146 -10.85 -2.63 4.70
CA VAL A 146 -10.78 -1.38 5.49
C VAL A 146 -11.89 -1.32 6.52
N ILE A 147 -13.13 -1.62 6.14
CA ILE A 147 -14.28 -1.63 7.07
C ILE A 147 -14.07 -2.67 8.17
N ALA A 148 -13.67 -3.89 7.83
CA ALA A 148 -13.41 -4.96 8.79
C ALA A 148 -12.31 -4.59 9.78
N ALA A 149 -11.18 -4.06 9.29
CA ALA A 149 -10.09 -3.59 10.12
C ALA A 149 -10.52 -2.45 11.06
N CYS A 150 -11.25 -1.45 10.54
CA CYS A 150 -11.79 -0.33 11.32
C CYS A 150 -12.78 -0.77 12.41
N LYS A 151 -13.62 -1.78 12.14
CA LYS A 151 -14.49 -2.38 13.17
C LYS A 151 -13.65 -2.96 14.29
N LEU A 152 -12.57 -3.66 13.95
CA LEU A 152 -11.72 -4.31 14.94
C LEU A 152 -10.90 -3.32 15.78
N VAL A 153 -10.44 -2.22 15.18
CA VAL A 153 -9.83 -1.06 15.90
C VAL A 153 -10.75 -0.49 17.00
N ARG A 154 -12.07 -0.65 16.85
CA ARG A 154 -13.07 -0.21 17.83
C ARG A 154 -13.36 -1.26 18.92
N SER A 155 -12.77 -2.45 18.83
CA SER A 155 -12.93 -3.49 19.83
C SER A 155 -12.50 -3.02 21.22
N PRO A 156 -13.19 -3.45 22.30
CA PRO A 156 -12.70 -3.25 23.68
C PRO A 156 -11.48 -4.13 23.99
N ASP A 157 -11.33 -5.25 23.28
CA ASP A 157 -10.16 -6.11 23.36
C ASP A 157 -8.95 -5.42 22.70
N ARG A 158 -7.86 -5.29 23.47
CA ARG A 158 -6.66 -4.56 23.05
C ARG A 158 -5.89 -5.27 21.95
N GLU A 159 -5.86 -6.60 21.96
CA GLU A 159 -5.16 -7.40 20.96
C GLU A 159 -5.89 -7.32 19.62
N LEU A 160 -7.22 -7.44 19.66
CA LEU A 160 -8.05 -7.25 18.46
C LEU A 160 -7.97 -5.83 17.92
N ALA A 161 -7.99 -4.82 18.79
CA ALA A 161 -7.83 -3.42 18.38
C ALA A 161 -6.47 -3.16 17.73
N LEU A 162 -5.40 -3.72 18.29
CA LEU A 162 -4.05 -3.64 17.73
C LEU A 162 -3.98 -4.35 16.37
N PHE A 163 -4.49 -5.58 16.28
CA PHE A 163 -4.54 -6.33 15.03
C PHE A 163 -5.32 -5.56 13.95
N GLY A 164 -6.48 -4.98 14.29
CA GLY A 164 -7.24 -4.13 13.38
C GLY A 164 -6.44 -2.94 12.87
N GLY A 165 -5.68 -2.29 13.75
CA GLY A 165 -4.82 -1.16 13.38
C GLY A 165 -3.71 -1.57 12.41
N LEU A 166 -3.03 -2.68 12.70
CA LEU A 166 -1.98 -3.22 11.85
C LEU A 166 -2.52 -3.71 10.51
N ALA A 167 -3.67 -4.39 10.51
CA ALA A 167 -4.35 -4.83 9.29
C ALA A 167 -4.75 -3.66 8.39
N LEU A 168 -5.27 -2.56 8.98
CA LEU A 168 -5.57 -1.35 8.21
C LEU A 168 -4.30 -0.77 7.56
N CYS A 169 -3.19 -0.72 8.30
CA CYS A 169 -1.91 -0.26 7.76
C CYS A 169 -1.41 -1.16 6.64
N ALA A 170 -1.55 -2.48 6.78
CA ALA A 170 -1.19 -3.45 5.75
C ALA A 170 -2.02 -3.27 4.47
N VAL A 171 -3.34 -3.05 4.59
CA VAL A 171 -4.22 -2.78 3.44
C VAL A 171 -3.83 -1.49 2.73
N ILE A 172 -3.57 -0.41 3.47
CA ILE A 172 -3.12 0.86 2.89
C ILE A 172 -1.76 0.68 2.19
N ALA A 173 -0.82 0.00 2.86
CA ALA A 173 0.50 -0.28 2.31
C ALA A 173 0.41 -1.10 1.02
N TYR A 174 -0.45 -2.12 0.99
CA TYR A 174 -0.67 -2.97 -0.18
C TYR A 174 -1.17 -2.20 -1.39
N VAL A 175 -2.12 -1.28 -1.20
CA VAL A 175 -2.64 -0.43 -2.28
C VAL A 175 -1.56 0.54 -2.78
N LEU A 176 -0.82 1.17 -1.87
CA LEU A 176 0.25 2.11 -2.24
C LEU A 176 1.39 1.40 -2.95
N GLU A 177 1.83 0.24 -2.44
CA GLU A 177 2.86 -0.56 -3.08
C GLU A 177 2.40 -1.02 -4.46
N GLY A 178 1.14 -1.43 -4.60
CA GLY A 178 0.56 -1.78 -5.89
C GLY A 178 0.40 -0.63 -6.88
N TYR A 179 0.37 0.62 -6.41
CA TYR A 179 0.31 1.80 -7.27
C TYR A 179 1.71 2.26 -7.72
N TYR A 180 2.67 2.26 -6.80
CA TYR A 180 4.03 2.77 -7.05
C TYR A 180 4.99 1.71 -7.59
N ASP A 181 4.72 0.43 -7.35
CA ASP A 181 5.63 -0.68 -7.68
C ASP A 181 4.89 -2.03 -7.82
N LEU A 182 5.66 -3.10 -7.97
CA LEU A 182 5.22 -4.47 -8.27
C LEU A 182 4.50 -5.18 -7.11
N GLY A 183 4.02 -4.46 -6.09
CA GLY A 183 3.49 -5.05 -4.84
C GLY A 183 2.39 -6.10 -5.04
N LEU A 184 1.47 -5.87 -5.98
CA LEU A 184 0.38 -6.81 -6.27
C LEU A 184 0.84 -8.09 -6.98
N SER A 185 2.02 -8.05 -7.60
CA SER A 185 2.57 -9.16 -8.39
C SER A 185 3.63 -9.96 -7.64
N TRP A 186 4.07 -9.49 -6.46
CA TRP A 186 4.98 -10.23 -5.59
C TRP A 186 4.22 -11.23 -4.72
N PHE A 187 4.48 -12.52 -4.93
CA PHE A 187 3.78 -13.60 -4.23
C PHE A 187 3.83 -13.47 -2.70
N ARG A 188 4.93 -12.99 -2.12
CA ARG A 188 5.08 -12.83 -0.66
C ARG A 188 4.08 -11.80 -0.11
N VAL A 189 3.90 -10.70 -0.83
CA VAL A 189 2.96 -9.65 -0.47
C VAL A 189 1.53 -10.15 -0.62
N ALA A 190 1.23 -10.84 -1.73
CA ALA A 190 -0.08 -11.43 -1.97
C ALA A 190 -0.48 -12.48 -0.90
N VAL A 191 0.44 -13.39 -0.55
CA VAL A 191 0.21 -14.40 0.51
C VAL A 191 -0.01 -13.72 1.86
N PHE A 192 0.84 -12.77 2.23
CA PHE A 192 0.68 -12.02 3.47
C PHE A 192 -0.68 -11.32 3.54
N MET A 193 -1.08 -10.63 2.48
CA MET A 193 -2.39 -9.98 2.42
C MET A 193 -3.55 -10.97 2.44
N GLY A 194 -3.43 -12.11 1.77
CA GLY A 194 -4.42 -13.19 1.85
C GLY A 194 -4.63 -13.67 3.28
N CYS A 195 -3.55 -13.86 4.05
CA CYS A 195 -3.62 -14.21 5.46
C CYS A 195 -4.31 -13.12 6.31
N ILE A 196 -3.99 -11.84 6.09
CA ILE A 196 -4.64 -10.73 6.81
C ILE A 196 -6.14 -10.67 6.50
N LEU A 197 -6.53 -10.78 5.24
CA LEU A 197 -7.94 -10.77 4.82
C LEU A 197 -8.69 -11.97 5.41
N GLY A 198 -8.10 -13.17 5.35
CA GLY A 198 -8.69 -14.38 5.94
C GLY A 198 -8.85 -14.27 7.45
N ALA A 199 -7.87 -13.69 8.16
CA ALA A 199 -7.95 -13.46 9.60
C ALA A 199 -9.04 -12.44 9.96
N LEU A 200 -9.14 -11.32 9.25
CA LEU A 200 -10.20 -10.31 9.45
C LEU A 200 -11.58 -10.93 9.30
N GLU A 201 -11.78 -11.74 8.26
CA GLU A 201 -13.03 -12.43 8.00
C GLU A 201 -13.35 -13.47 9.10
N ALA A 202 -12.38 -14.29 9.48
CA ALA A 202 -12.56 -15.33 10.49
C ALA A 202 -12.91 -14.75 11.86
N ILE A 203 -12.28 -13.64 12.25
CA ILE A 203 -12.59 -12.91 13.47
C ILE A 203 -14.00 -12.31 13.38
N GLY A 204 -14.33 -11.67 12.26
CA GLY A 204 -15.64 -11.06 12.04
C GLY A 204 -16.80 -12.07 12.15
N ARG A 205 -16.61 -13.30 11.67
CA ARG A 205 -17.62 -14.38 11.81
C ARG A 205 -17.83 -14.82 13.25
N ARG A 206 -16.79 -14.80 14.09
CA ARG A 206 -16.84 -15.28 15.47
C ARG A 206 -17.28 -14.23 16.47
N GLN A 207 -17.17 -12.95 16.12
CA GLN A 207 -17.45 -11.84 17.02
C GLN A 207 -18.85 -11.87 17.66
N PRO A 208 -19.95 -12.16 16.92
CA PRO A 208 -21.28 -12.29 17.53
C PRO A 208 -21.40 -13.43 18.55
N ALA A 209 -20.60 -14.50 18.42
CA ALA A 209 -20.59 -15.60 19.38
C ALA A 209 -19.77 -15.27 20.63
N LEU A 210 -18.65 -14.55 20.46
CA LEU A 210 -17.82 -14.05 21.57
C LEU A 210 -18.59 -13.05 22.44
N ASP A 211 -19.32 -12.13 21.81
CA ASP A 211 -20.11 -11.12 22.51
C ASP A 211 -21.24 -11.73 23.35
N ARG A 212 -21.85 -12.84 22.89
CA ARG A 212 -22.89 -13.58 23.63
C ARG A 212 -22.33 -14.37 24.81
N GLY A 213 -21.16 -14.98 24.67
CA GLY A 213 -20.50 -15.72 25.76
C GLY A 213 -20.06 -14.82 26.91
N ALA A 214 -19.62 -13.59 26.62
CA ALA A 214 -19.23 -12.61 27.62
C ALA A 214 -20.42 -12.01 28.41
N GLY A 215 -21.62 -12.01 27.82
CA GLY A 215 -22.85 -11.50 28.45
C GLY A 215 -23.56 -12.47 29.40
N GLY A 216 -23.28 -13.78 29.31
CA GLY A 216 -23.98 -14.83 30.07
C GLY A 216 -23.44 -15.13 31.48
N GLY A 217 -22.32 -14.50 31.89
CA GLY A 217 -21.66 -14.76 33.18
C GLY A 217 -22.08 -13.86 34.34
N ARG A 218 -23.20 -13.14 34.22
CA ARG A 218 -23.74 -12.26 35.26
C ARG A 218 -25.22 -12.56 35.52
N THR A 219 -25.47 -13.65 36.23
CA THR A 219 -26.70 -13.89 36.99
C THR A 219 -26.34 -14.62 38.27
#